data_AF-A0A508TBS7-F1
#
_entry.id   AF-A0A508TBS7-F1
#
_cell.length_a   1.000
_cell.length_b   1.000
_cell.length_c   1.000
_cell.angle_alpha   90.00
_cell.angle_beta   90.00
_cell.angle_gamma   90.00
#
_symmetry.space_group_name_H-M   'P 1'
#
loop_
_entity.id
_entity.type
_entity.pdbx_description
1 polymer ?
#
loop_
_entity_poly.entity_id
_entity_poly.type
_entity_poly.pdbx_seq_one_letter_code
_entity_poly.pdbx_strand_id
1 'polypeptide(L)'
;MPAPSLVSQTTYAELLERTANAAFQETFAENGAFTSKTVNQRKYWYFQTGTGPERSQRYVGPETPELLEKIERHKEIREDERERRTLVSTLVRSLGLPRPAAEIGEIIAALARAGVFRLRGVLVGTIAYQTYAAMLGLRLPSASTITMDIDIAQFTNVSIAIGDRTAPMLEVLKEVNKSFRPVSNVVDGRRATSYSATGGLRVDFLTPDDHAEMGRPQKLPALQTDAQPLHFLDFLIRDPEPAVVLHGAGIYVHVPAPARYAVHKLIISRRRPEGFAKRDKDLHQAEVLLAALAEKRPHDLKSAWEEAYERGPKWRQLMIEGLGLLEPLARDVVLDNIGAPRSIVPGIDLSFDNPPARYDFSRDIVTFVGKALGSSVNCAISREAMDDHFGSDGLGQEGRLEAFLKNRSRIEAIARAKYLSAPVEEPGSLLIRTSDVGHFSQHVLANKPRESGKRPASPKRQ
;
A
#
# COMPACT_ATOMS: atom_id res chain seq x y z
N MET A 1 -22.96 0.76 17.82
CA MET A 1 -22.86 0.07 16.51
C MET A 1 -21.75 0.72 15.71
N PRO A 2 -20.86 -0.02 15.01
CA PRO A 2 -19.96 0.62 14.06
C PRO A 2 -20.84 1.37 13.05
N ALA A 3 -20.54 2.65 12.80
CA ALA A 3 -21.23 3.38 11.74
C ALA A 3 -21.01 2.63 10.42
N PRO A 4 -22.01 2.55 9.53
CA PRO A 4 -21.82 1.95 8.22
C PRO A 4 -20.67 2.65 7.50
N SER A 5 -19.80 1.88 6.84
CA SER A 5 -18.63 2.40 6.09
C SER A 5 -18.99 3.58 5.18
N LEU A 6 -20.20 3.55 4.61
CA LEU A 6 -20.74 4.59 3.73
C LEU A 6 -20.85 5.96 4.43
N VAL A 7 -21.33 6.02 5.67
CA VAL A 7 -21.44 7.30 6.42
C VAL A 7 -20.05 7.92 6.60
N SER A 8 -19.07 7.10 6.97
CA SER A 8 -17.69 7.56 7.16
C SER A 8 -17.09 8.09 5.86
N GLN A 9 -17.34 7.42 4.75
CA GLN A 9 -16.84 7.81 3.43
C GLN A 9 -17.51 9.07 2.90
N THR A 10 -18.83 9.23 3.07
CA THR A 10 -19.55 10.45 2.67
C THR A 10 -19.09 11.66 3.48
N THR A 11 -18.98 11.54 4.82
CA THR A 11 -18.45 12.61 5.68
C THR A 11 -17.01 12.97 5.31
N TYR A 12 -16.17 11.97 4.98
CA TYR A 12 -14.80 12.23 4.53
C TYR A 12 -14.74 12.89 3.15
N ALA A 13 -15.59 12.48 2.20
CA ALA A 13 -15.64 13.09 0.87
C ALA A 13 -16.00 14.58 0.95
N GLU A 14 -17.00 14.93 1.77
CA GLU A 14 -17.36 16.33 2.04
C GLU A 14 -16.19 17.10 2.68
N LEU A 15 -15.54 16.51 3.69
CA LEU A 15 -14.37 17.14 4.32
C LEU A 15 -13.23 17.35 3.30
N LEU A 16 -12.97 16.38 2.43
CA LEU A 16 -11.92 16.45 1.42
C LEU A 16 -12.16 17.59 0.44
N GLU A 17 -13.38 17.70 -0.09
CA GLU A 17 -13.77 18.77 -1.00
C GLU A 17 -13.60 20.15 -0.35
N ARG A 18 -14.18 20.34 0.84
CA ARG A 18 -14.09 21.60 1.58
C ARG A 18 -12.65 21.96 1.95
N THR A 19 -11.86 20.98 2.39
CA THR A 19 -10.46 21.20 2.77
C THR A 19 -9.59 21.54 1.55
N ALA A 20 -9.87 20.93 0.39
CA ALA A 20 -9.21 21.29 -0.87
C ALA A 20 -9.54 22.73 -1.30
N ASN A 21 -10.80 23.14 -1.16
CA ASN A 21 -11.24 24.51 -1.47
C ASN A 21 -10.62 25.51 -0.50
N ALA A 22 -10.64 25.23 0.80
CA ALA A 22 -10.02 26.08 1.82
C ALA A 22 -8.50 26.24 1.61
N ALA A 23 -7.79 25.14 1.30
CA ALA A 23 -6.35 25.20 1.01
C ALA A 23 -6.05 26.06 -0.21
N PHE A 24 -6.89 25.99 -1.25
CA PHE A 24 -6.78 26.86 -2.43
C PHE A 24 -7.03 28.32 -2.07
N GLN A 25 -8.10 28.62 -1.33
CA GLN A 25 -8.45 29.98 -0.93
C GLN A 25 -7.38 30.61 -0.03
N GLU A 26 -6.94 29.94 1.04
CA GLU A 26 -5.91 30.45 1.97
C GLU A 26 -4.61 30.80 1.24
N THR A 27 -4.23 29.97 0.27
CA THR A 27 -3.03 30.18 -0.54
C THR A 27 -3.12 31.44 -1.42
N PHE A 28 -4.33 31.83 -1.84
CA PHE A 28 -4.57 32.89 -2.81
C PHE A 28 -5.49 34.00 -2.28
N ALA A 29 -5.59 34.19 -0.96
CA ALA A 29 -6.56 35.10 -0.31
C ALA A 29 -6.30 36.62 -0.50
N GLU A 30 -5.21 37.01 -1.16
CA GLU A 30 -4.83 38.40 -1.37
C GLU A 30 -5.59 39.04 -2.55
N ASN A 31 -5.64 40.38 -2.61
CA ASN A 31 -6.11 41.09 -3.82
C ASN A 31 -5.13 40.83 -4.97
N GLY A 32 -5.41 39.80 -5.76
CA GLY A 32 -4.59 39.34 -6.88
C GLY A 32 -5.41 38.88 -8.06
N ALA A 33 -4.73 38.52 -9.15
CA ALA A 33 -5.36 38.03 -10.36
C ALA A 33 -4.75 36.70 -10.80
N PHE A 34 -5.60 35.78 -11.26
CA PHE A 34 -5.16 34.56 -11.92
C PHE A 34 -4.73 34.89 -13.35
N THR A 35 -3.49 34.54 -13.68
CA THR A 35 -2.90 34.73 -15.01
C THR A 35 -2.35 33.40 -15.50
N SER A 36 -2.31 33.20 -16.82
CA SER A 36 -1.77 31.97 -17.40
C SER A 36 -0.53 32.23 -18.24
N LYS A 37 0.37 31.25 -18.31
CA LYS A 37 1.55 31.22 -19.17
C LYS A 37 1.65 29.89 -19.88
N THR A 38 2.07 29.91 -21.14
CA THR A 38 2.35 28.69 -21.91
C THR A 38 3.84 28.38 -21.84
N VAL A 39 4.20 27.20 -21.36
CA VAL A 39 5.58 26.69 -21.27
C VAL A 39 5.60 25.30 -21.89
N ASN A 40 6.47 25.06 -22.88
CA ASN A 40 6.60 23.77 -23.58
C ASN A 40 5.23 23.19 -24.04
N GLN A 41 4.43 24.01 -24.75
CA GLN A 41 3.09 23.66 -25.26
C GLN A 41 2.03 23.31 -24.20
N ARG A 42 2.34 23.44 -22.91
CA ARG A 42 1.38 23.26 -21.81
C ARG A 42 1.08 24.61 -21.13
N LYS A 43 -0.18 24.82 -20.76
CA LYS A 43 -0.61 26.06 -20.08
C LYS A 43 -0.59 25.86 -18.58
N TYR A 44 -0.05 26.84 -17.87
CA TYR A 44 0.10 26.86 -16.42
C TYR A 44 -0.49 28.14 -15.85
N TRP A 45 -1.15 28.03 -14.70
CA TRP A 45 -1.78 29.13 -14.01
C TRP A 45 -0.94 29.62 -12.82
N TYR A 46 -0.94 30.93 -12.64
CA TYR A 46 -0.22 31.66 -11.61
C TYR A 46 -1.16 32.67 -10.96
N PHE A 47 -1.09 32.80 -9.64
CA PHE A 47 -1.76 33.85 -8.89
C PHE A 47 -0.78 34.99 -8.68
N GLN A 48 -1.16 36.17 -9.14
CA GLN A 48 -0.30 37.33 -9.14
C GLN A 48 -0.80 38.37 -8.16
N THR A 49 0.10 38.85 -7.30
CA THR A 49 -0.17 39.95 -6.36
C THR A 49 0.84 41.09 -6.56
N GLY A 50 0.45 42.30 -6.16
CA GLY A 50 1.25 43.52 -6.36
C GLY A 50 1.22 44.09 -7.78
N THR A 51 1.75 45.30 -7.93
CA THR A 51 1.88 46.02 -9.21
C THR A 51 3.34 46.46 -9.43
N GLY A 52 3.78 46.54 -10.70
CA GLY A 52 5.11 47.06 -11.03
C GLY A 52 6.28 46.18 -10.52
N PRO A 53 7.34 46.76 -9.90
CA PRO A 53 8.52 46.04 -9.43
C PRO A 53 8.28 45.05 -8.28
N GLU A 54 7.21 45.24 -7.50
CA GLU A 54 6.84 44.37 -6.34
C GLU A 54 5.94 43.19 -6.75
N ARG A 55 5.81 42.92 -8.04
CA ARG A 55 4.96 41.85 -8.58
C ARG A 55 5.48 40.48 -8.12
N SER A 56 4.68 39.78 -7.33
CA SER A 56 4.94 38.39 -6.94
C SER A 56 4.02 37.43 -7.69
N GLN A 57 4.51 36.25 -8.03
CA GLN A 57 3.70 35.20 -8.67
C GLN A 57 3.84 33.90 -7.89
N ARG A 58 2.70 33.36 -7.46
CA ARG A 58 2.59 32.02 -6.87
C ARG A 58 2.07 31.05 -7.90
N TYR A 59 2.63 29.86 -7.95
CA TYR A 59 2.16 28.82 -8.83
C TYR A 59 0.85 28.23 -8.34
N VAL A 60 -0.08 28.03 -9.26
CA VAL A 60 -1.41 27.47 -8.96
C VAL A 60 -1.49 26.03 -9.44
N GLY A 61 -1.08 25.75 -10.67
CA GLY A 61 -1.17 24.41 -11.26
C GLY A 61 -1.11 24.43 -12.80
N PRO A 62 -1.03 23.24 -13.43
CA PRO A 62 -1.30 23.11 -14.86
C PRO A 62 -2.78 23.35 -15.14
N GLU A 63 -3.09 23.92 -16.31
CA GLU A 63 -4.48 24.09 -16.74
C GLU A 63 -5.19 22.73 -16.87
N THR A 64 -6.29 22.60 -16.14
CA THR A 64 -7.18 21.44 -16.11
C THR A 64 -8.60 21.97 -15.91
N PRO A 65 -9.65 21.27 -16.39
CA PRO A 65 -11.04 21.67 -16.15
C PRO A 65 -11.33 21.95 -14.67
N GLU A 66 -10.82 21.09 -13.78
CA GLU A 66 -10.99 21.19 -12.33
C GLU A 66 -10.32 22.45 -11.75
N LEU A 67 -9.17 22.85 -12.30
CA LEU A 67 -8.50 24.07 -11.87
C LEU A 67 -9.24 25.33 -12.30
N LEU A 68 -9.78 25.36 -13.51
CA LEU A 68 -10.53 26.52 -14.02
C LEU A 68 -11.77 26.78 -13.19
N GLU A 69 -12.51 25.72 -12.85
CA GLU A 69 -13.68 25.81 -11.97
C GLU A 69 -13.32 26.36 -10.57
N LYS A 70 -12.18 25.93 -10.01
CA LYS A 70 -11.68 26.46 -8.73
C LYS A 70 -11.34 27.95 -8.81
N ILE A 71 -10.75 28.39 -9.92
CA ILE A 71 -10.41 29.79 -10.16
C ILE A 71 -11.69 30.65 -10.22
N GLU A 72 -12.73 30.18 -10.91
CA GLU A 72 -14.02 30.88 -11.00
C GLU A 72 -14.70 31.02 -9.63
N ARG A 73 -14.67 29.96 -8.81
CA ARG A 73 -15.30 29.91 -7.48
C ARG A 73 -14.52 30.64 -6.37
N HIS A 74 -13.35 31.21 -6.66
CA HIS A 74 -12.46 31.82 -5.66
C HIS A 74 -13.08 33.05 -4.92
N LYS A 75 -14.17 33.64 -5.40
CA LYS A 75 -14.75 34.89 -4.88
C LYS A 75 -15.69 34.75 -3.66
N GLU A 76 -16.02 33.54 -3.20
CA GLU A 76 -16.95 33.32 -2.08
C GLU A 76 -16.21 32.86 -0.81
N ILE A 77 -16.37 33.57 0.33
CA ILE A 77 -15.64 33.26 1.57
C ILE A 77 -16.49 33.49 2.85
N ARG A 78 -16.38 32.57 3.85
CA ARG A 78 -15.88 32.80 5.24
C ARG A 78 -16.48 31.96 6.40
N GLU A 79 -17.41 31.04 6.19
CA GLU A 79 -17.95 30.19 7.30
C GLU A 79 -17.48 28.71 7.33
N ASP A 80 -16.54 28.31 6.46
CA ASP A 80 -16.20 26.88 6.27
C ASP A 80 -15.34 26.24 7.38
N GLU A 81 -14.44 26.99 8.05
CA GLU A 81 -13.47 26.38 8.98
C GLU A 81 -14.14 25.66 10.16
N ARG A 82 -15.20 26.27 10.73
CA ARG A 82 -15.94 25.70 11.87
C ARG A 82 -16.66 24.42 11.48
N GLU A 83 -17.22 24.38 10.28
CA GLU A 83 -17.89 23.20 9.73
C GLU A 83 -16.88 22.07 9.49
N ARG A 84 -15.71 22.38 8.89
CA ARG A 84 -14.66 21.39 8.71
C ARG A 84 -14.12 20.84 10.03
N ARG A 85 -13.91 21.68 11.05
CA ARG A 85 -13.56 21.21 12.42
C ARG A 85 -14.62 20.25 12.98
N THR A 86 -15.89 20.50 12.68
CA THR A 86 -17.00 19.61 13.08
C THR A 86 -16.93 18.28 12.33
N LEU A 87 -16.70 18.28 11.02
CA LEU A 87 -16.50 17.06 10.22
C LEU A 87 -15.31 16.23 10.72
N VAL A 88 -14.15 16.88 10.97
CA VAL A 88 -12.97 16.23 11.57
C VAL A 88 -13.30 15.63 12.93
N SER A 89 -13.98 16.39 13.79
CA SER A 89 -14.41 15.90 15.11
C SER A 89 -15.31 14.66 14.99
N THR A 90 -16.25 14.65 14.05
CA THR A 90 -17.12 13.49 13.78
C THR A 90 -16.31 12.27 13.32
N LEU A 91 -15.41 12.44 12.36
CA LEU A 91 -14.54 11.38 11.84
C LEU A 91 -13.64 10.78 12.94
N VAL A 92 -13.08 11.61 13.82
CA VAL A 92 -12.19 11.14 14.88
C VAL A 92 -12.97 10.59 16.07
N ARG A 93 -13.89 11.37 16.66
CA ARG A 93 -14.53 11.02 17.94
C ARG A 93 -15.67 10.03 17.80
N SER A 94 -16.49 10.18 16.75
CA SER A 94 -17.67 9.33 16.55
C SER A 94 -17.35 8.09 15.73
N LEU A 95 -16.49 8.23 14.71
CA LEU A 95 -16.16 7.16 13.77
C LEU A 95 -14.84 6.43 14.11
N GLY A 96 -14.04 6.99 15.02
CA GLY A 96 -12.82 6.35 15.53
C GLY A 96 -11.67 6.34 14.54
N LEU A 97 -11.66 7.27 13.57
CA LEU A 97 -10.57 7.36 12.60
C LEU A 97 -9.29 7.91 13.27
N PRO A 98 -8.10 7.43 12.82
CA PRO A 98 -6.84 7.84 13.42
C PRO A 98 -6.58 9.33 13.21
N ARG A 99 -5.99 9.94 14.23
CA ARG A 99 -5.51 11.32 14.22
C ARG A 99 -4.04 11.33 14.67
N PRO A 100 -3.15 12.09 14.02
CA PRO A 100 -1.77 12.22 14.49
C PRO A 100 -1.70 12.91 15.85
N ALA A 101 -0.57 12.73 16.55
CA ALA A 101 -0.26 13.54 17.72
C ALA A 101 -0.37 15.04 17.39
N ALA A 102 -0.79 15.85 18.36
CA ALA A 102 -1.10 17.26 18.11
C ALA A 102 0.08 18.02 17.49
N GLU A 103 1.29 17.82 18.02
CA GLU A 103 2.50 18.49 17.53
C GLU A 103 2.88 18.06 16.10
N ILE A 104 2.70 16.77 15.76
CA ILE A 104 2.85 16.27 14.38
C ILE A 104 1.84 16.95 13.45
N GLY A 105 0.59 17.09 13.89
CA GLY A 105 -0.46 17.80 13.16
C GLY A 105 -0.12 19.28 12.92
N GLU A 106 0.44 19.97 13.91
CA GLU A 106 0.88 21.36 13.77
C GLU A 106 2.05 21.51 12.78
N ILE A 107 3.02 20.58 12.80
CA ILE A 107 4.13 20.56 11.83
C ILE A 107 3.59 20.38 10.41
N ILE A 108 2.68 19.43 10.19
CA ILE A 108 2.09 19.19 8.87
C ILE A 108 1.27 20.40 8.40
N ALA A 109 0.55 21.06 9.32
CA ALA A 109 -0.17 22.29 9.01
C ALA A 109 0.77 23.44 8.60
N ALA A 110 1.91 23.59 9.28
CA ALA A 110 2.94 24.57 8.90
C ALA A 110 3.56 24.26 7.53
N LEU A 111 3.87 22.99 7.24
CA LEU A 111 4.36 22.55 5.93
C LEU A 111 3.33 22.81 4.82
N ALA A 112 2.04 22.56 5.09
CA ALA A 112 0.95 22.85 4.16
C ALA A 112 0.84 24.34 3.85
N ARG A 113 0.82 25.20 4.88
CA ARG A 113 0.80 26.67 4.73
C ARG A 113 2.02 27.21 4.01
N ALA A 114 3.20 26.64 4.27
CA ALA A 114 4.43 26.99 3.56
C ALA A 114 4.39 26.62 2.07
N GLY A 115 3.43 25.80 1.63
CA GLY A 115 3.21 25.43 0.23
C GLY A 115 3.86 24.11 -0.18
N VAL A 116 4.32 23.28 0.77
CA VAL A 116 5.00 21.99 0.47
C VAL A 116 4.15 21.11 -0.46
N PHE A 117 2.88 20.90 -0.11
CA PHE A 117 1.98 20.03 -0.89
C PHE A 117 1.50 20.67 -2.21
N ARG A 118 1.37 22.00 -2.25
CA ARG A 118 1.10 22.76 -3.49
C ARG A 118 2.24 22.61 -4.48
N LEU A 119 3.47 22.64 -3.99
CA LEU A 119 4.69 22.47 -4.77
C LEU A 119 5.03 20.99 -5.00
N ARG A 120 4.02 20.10 -5.04
CA ARG A 120 4.16 18.66 -5.35
C ARG A 120 4.94 17.85 -4.32
N GLY A 121 5.10 18.34 -3.09
CA GLY A 121 5.47 17.49 -1.97
C GLY A 121 4.38 16.46 -1.69
N VAL A 122 4.79 15.25 -1.34
CA VAL A 122 3.92 14.11 -1.01
C VAL A 122 4.24 13.68 0.42
N LEU A 123 3.22 13.63 1.28
CA LEU A 123 3.33 13.06 2.62
C LEU A 123 3.41 11.54 2.48
N VAL A 124 4.48 10.93 2.99
CA VAL A 124 4.67 9.48 2.95
C VAL A 124 4.79 8.92 4.37
N GLY A 125 5.18 7.65 4.49
CA GLY A 125 5.40 7.01 5.79
C GLY A 125 4.12 6.78 6.58
N THR A 126 4.25 6.69 7.91
CA THR A 126 3.15 6.25 8.78
C THR A 126 2.02 7.29 8.87
N ILE A 127 2.31 8.58 8.72
CA ILE A 127 1.23 9.58 8.72
C ILE A 127 0.36 9.47 7.47
N ALA A 128 0.97 9.23 6.30
CA ALA A 128 0.20 8.93 5.09
C ALA A 128 -0.67 7.66 5.27
N TYR A 129 -0.13 6.63 5.92
CA TYR A 129 -0.91 5.43 6.23
C TYR A 129 -2.17 5.72 7.05
N GLN A 130 -2.14 6.66 7.99
CA GLN A 130 -3.31 7.04 8.79
C GLN A 130 -4.46 7.59 7.91
N THR A 131 -4.17 8.29 6.82
CA THR A 131 -5.22 8.88 5.97
C THR A 131 -6.02 7.81 5.21
N TYR A 132 -5.44 6.64 4.98
CA TYR A 132 -6.12 5.54 4.29
C TYR A 132 -7.32 4.99 5.05
N ALA A 133 -7.37 5.18 6.37
CA ALA A 133 -8.54 4.84 7.18
C ALA A 133 -9.81 5.53 6.64
N ALA A 134 -9.70 6.83 6.35
CA ALA A 134 -10.81 7.61 5.84
C ALA A 134 -11.04 7.34 4.34
N MET A 135 -9.96 7.28 3.54
CA MET A 135 -10.04 7.06 2.09
C MET A 135 -10.67 5.71 1.71
N LEU A 136 -10.41 4.67 2.49
CA LEU A 136 -10.89 3.32 2.23
C LEU A 136 -12.04 2.91 3.17
N GLY A 137 -12.46 3.77 4.10
CA GLY A 137 -13.48 3.46 5.11
C GLY A 137 -13.08 2.25 5.97
N LEU A 138 -11.86 2.27 6.52
CA LEU A 138 -11.24 1.22 7.31
C LEU A 138 -11.00 1.65 8.75
N ARG A 139 -10.95 0.67 9.65
CA ARG A 139 -10.37 0.83 10.98
C ARG A 139 -8.96 0.28 10.97
N LEU A 140 -7.97 1.16 11.13
CA LEU A 140 -6.57 0.76 11.16
C LEU A 140 -6.16 0.31 12.57
N PRO A 141 -5.39 -0.77 12.71
CA PRO A 141 -4.87 -1.22 13.99
C PRO A 141 -3.94 -0.18 14.64
N SER A 142 -4.19 0.20 15.89
CA SER A 142 -3.47 1.31 16.57
C SER A 142 -1.95 1.12 16.65
N ALA A 143 -1.46 -0.12 16.78
CA ALA A 143 -0.03 -0.41 16.81
C ALA A 143 0.70 0.01 15.51
N SER A 144 -0.04 0.06 14.39
CA SER A 144 0.51 0.40 13.08
C SER A 144 0.49 1.89 12.74
N THR A 145 -0.14 2.73 13.58
CA THR A 145 -0.32 4.16 13.31
C THR A 145 0.59 5.07 14.14
N ILE A 146 1.23 4.58 15.21
CA ILE A 146 2.12 5.40 16.05
C ILE A 146 3.43 5.70 15.31
N THR A 147 3.83 6.98 15.28
CA THR A 147 5.10 7.46 14.73
C THR A 147 5.43 8.84 15.31
N MET A 148 6.72 9.16 15.39
CA MET A 148 7.24 10.52 15.64
C MET A 148 7.97 11.11 14.41
N ASP A 149 7.98 10.33 13.32
CA ASP A 149 8.61 10.69 12.05
C ASP A 149 7.55 11.24 11.07
N ILE A 150 7.87 12.35 10.42
CA ILE A 150 7.14 12.94 9.29
C ILE A 150 8.03 12.83 8.06
N ASP A 151 7.59 12.10 7.06
CA ASP A 151 8.34 11.91 5.82
C ASP A 151 7.68 12.70 4.69
N ILE A 152 8.44 13.60 4.05
CA ILE A 152 8.00 14.37 2.88
C ILE A 152 8.85 13.96 1.68
N ALA A 153 8.20 13.52 0.61
CA ALA A 153 8.87 13.11 -0.62
C ALA A 153 8.54 14.07 -1.78
N GLN A 154 9.51 14.30 -2.67
CA GLN A 154 9.32 15.12 -3.88
C GLN A 154 10.27 14.67 -4.99
N PHE A 155 9.82 14.68 -6.24
CA PHE A 155 10.71 14.52 -7.40
C PHE A 155 11.60 15.76 -7.58
N THR A 156 12.89 15.56 -7.86
CA THR A 156 13.86 16.66 -8.08
C THR A 156 13.55 17.52 -9.30
N ASN A 157 12.97 16.96 -10.35
CA ASN A 157 12.70 17.64 -11.63
C ASN A 157 11.49 18.61 -11.58
N VAL A 158 10.72 18.63 -10.50
CA VAL A 158 9.56 19.53 -10.37
C VAL A 158 9.99 21.01 -10.35
N SER A 159 11.22 21.31 -9.90
CA SER A 159 11.64 22.68 -9.63
C SER A 159 12.03 23.52 -10.86
N ILE A 160 12.24 22.92 -12.03
CA ILE A 160 12.86 23.65 -13.16
C ILE A 160 11.85 24.53 -13.93
N ALA A 161 10.56 24.19 -13.91
CA ALA A 161 9.58 24.86 -14.78
C ALA A 161 8.81 26.05 -14.17
N ILE A 162 8.91 26.29 -12.85
CA ILE A 162 7.85 27.03 -12.12
C ILE A 162 8.32 28.30 -11.39
N GLY A 163 9.54 28.35 -10.84
CA GLY A 163 10.10 29.54 -10.19
C GLY A 163 9.53 29.89 -8.79
N ASP A 164 8.50 29.19 -8.30
CA ASP A 164 7.92 29.34 -6.96
C ASP A 164 8.66 28.48 -5.91
N ARG A 165 8.83 28.99 -4.68
CA ARG A 165 9.63 28.40 -3.61
C ARG A 165 9.04 28.72 -2.24
N THR A 166 9.13 27.79 -1.30
CA THR A 166 8.79 28.01 0.12
C THR A 166 9.86 28.83 0.82
N ALA A 167 9.66 29.25 2.08
CA ALA A 167 10.78 29.60 2.96
C ALA A 167 11.68 28.36 3.23
N PRO A 168 12.94 28.52 3.67
CA PRO A 168 13.80 27.41 4.08
C PRO A 168 13.12 26.49 5.10
N MET A 169 13.14 25.17 4.88
CA MET A 169 12.39 24.22 5.73
C MET A 169 12.73 24.33 7.21
N LEU A 170 13.98 24.61 7.57
CA LEU A 170 14.36 24.79 8.98
C LEU A 170 13.63 25.98 9.63
N GLU A 171 13.38 27.06 8.89
CA GLU A 171 12.65 28.23 9.39
C GLU A 171 11.17 27.88 9.60
N VAL A 172 10.54 27.24 8.61
CA VAL A 172 9.16 26.74 8.69
C VAL A 172 8.98 25.82 9.90
N LEU A 173 9.88 24.85 10.10
CA LEU A 173 9.82 23.95 11.24
C LEU A 173 9.99 24.67 12.58
N LYS A 174 10.87 25.69 12.64
CA LYS A 174 11.09 26.50 13.83
C LYS A 174 9.93 27.45 14.15
N GLU A 175 8.99 27.70 13.24
CA GLU A 175 7.76 28.41 13.58
C GLU A 175 6.90 27.61 14.57
N VAL A 176 6.87 26.29 14.40
CA VAL A 176 6.13 25.37 15.28
C VAL A 176 6.93 25.03 16.53
N ASN A 177 8.20 24.63 16.37
CA ASN A 177 9.04 24.25 17.50
C ASN A 177 10.48 24.78 17.34
N LYS A 178 10.85 25.75 18.19
CA LYS A 178 12.16 26.42 18.14
C LYS A 178 13.36 25.49 18.36
N SER A 179 13.14 24.28 18.89
CA SER A 179 14.20 23.29 19.13
C SER A 179 14.66 22.54 17.88
N PHE A 180 13.97 22.67 16.74
CA PHE A 180 14.39 22.01 15.50
C PHE A 180 15.83 22.35 15.10
N ARG A 181 16.62 21.33 14.80
CA ARG A 181 18.00 21.42 14.30
C ARG A 181 18.20 20.48 13.12
N PRO A 182 19.05 20.84 12.16
CA PRO A 182 19.44 19.92 11.09
C PRO A 182 20.20 18.72 11.67
N VAL A 183 19.96 17.55 11.11
CA VAL A 183 20.73 16.34 11.37
C VAL A 183 21.72 16.17 10.23
N SER A 184 23.01 16.09 10.54
CA SER A 184 24.07 15.86 9.54
C SER A 184 23.82 14.56 8.78
N ASN A 185 23.84 14.62 7.45
CA ASN A 185 23.70 13.45 6.62
C ASN A 185 24.93 12.53 6.72
N VAL A 186 24.70 11.22 6.65
CA VAL A 186 25.74 10.19 6.83
C VAL A 186 26.73 10.17 5.66
N VAL A 187 26.27 10.43 4.44
CA VAL A 187 27.10 10.41 3.21
C VAL A 187 27.79 11.76 2.99
N ASP A 188 27.10 12.86 3.27
CA ASP A 188 27.65 14.21 3.18
C ASP A 188 27.29 15.05 4.42
N GLY A 189 28.17 15.07 5.41
CA GLY A 189 27.94 15.74 6.69
C GLY A 189 27.72 17.25 6.62
N ARG A 190 27.98 17.89 5.46
CA ARG A 190 27.69 19.31 5.23
C ARG A 190 26.23 19.58 4.88
N ARG A 191 25.46 18.53 4.61
CA ARG A 191 24.08 18.60 4.14
C ARG A 191 23.13 17.99 5.17
N ALA A 192 21.88 18.44 5.11
CA ALA A 192 20.85 18.04 6.04
C ALA A 192 19.57 17.65 5.28
N THR A 193 19.29 16.35 5.26
CA THR A 193 18.07 15.77 4.67
C THR A 193 16.98 15.55 5.72
N SER A 194 17.32 15.80 6.98
CA SER A 194 16.55 15.42 8.16
C SER A 194 16.68 16.50 9.22
N TYR A 195 15.60 16.75 9.94
CA TYR A 195 15.53 17.72 11.03
C TYR A 195 14.92 17.08 12.25
N SER A 196 15.50 17.32 13.43
CA SER A 196 15.00 16.76 14.69
C SER A 196 14.75 17.86 15.71
N ALA A 197 13.76 17.66 16.57
CA ALA A 197 13.43 18.52 17.69
C ALA A 197 13.42 17.73 19.02
N THR A 198 13.33 18.45 20.15
CA THR A 198 13.16 17.81 21.46
C THR A 198 11.88 16.96 21.48
N GLY A 199 11.85 15.92 22.32
CA GLY A 199 10.71 15.00 22.36
C GLY A 199 10.72 13.91 21.28
N GLY A 200 11.80 13.79 20.51
CA GLY A 200 11.99 12.71 19.53
C GLY A 200 11.32 12.94 18.18
N LEU A 201 10.82 14.15 17.93
CA LEU A 201 10.23 14.54 16.65
C LEU A 201 11.28 14.59 15.55
N ARG A 202 10.90 14.08 14.38
CA ARG A 202 11.77 14.05 13.20
C ARG A 202 10.98 14.36 11.94
N VAL A 203 11.59 15.17 11.07
CA VAL A 203 11.09 15.46 9.71
C VAL A 203 12.16 15.08 8.72
N ASP A 204 11.86 14.13 7.84
CA ASP A 204 12.75 13.64 6.79
C ASP A 204 12.26 14.10 5.41
N PHE A 205 13.17 14.63 4.60
CA PHE A 205 12.92 14.99 3.21
C PHE A 205 13.56 13.94 2.30
N LEU A 206 12.76 13.42 1.36
CA LEU A 206 13.09 12.26 0.56
C LEU A 206 12.92 12.57 -0.92
N THR A 207 13.72 11.93 -1.77
CA THR A 207 13.56 12.02 -3.22
C THR A 207 13.87 10.69 -3.89
N PRO A 208 13.29 10.38 -5.05
CA PRO A 208 13.63 9.14 -5.73
C PRO A 208 15.10 9.07 -6.10
N ASP A 209 15.65 7.86 -5.96
CA ASP A 209 17.04 7.61 -6.28
C ASP A 209 17.32 7.66 -7.79
N ASP A 210 17.96 8.75 -8.22
CA ASP A 210 18.58 8.85 -9.54
C ASP A 210 19.91 8.08 -9.48
N HIS A 211 19.93 6.90 -10.09
CA HIS A 211 21.03 5.92 -10.00
C HIS A 211 22.41 6.48 -10.40
N ALA A 212 22.45 7.67 -11.01
CA ALA A 212 23.66 8.41 -11.33
C ALA A 212 24.40 8.99 -10.10
N GLU A 213 23.71 9.27 -8.99
CA GLU A 213 24.23 10.05 -7.85
C GLU A 213 24.32 9.23 -6.53
N MET A 214 24.77 7.97 -6.61
CA MET A 214 25.10 7.03 -5.50
C MET A 214 24.65 7.43 -4.06
N GLY A 215 23.34 7.58 -3.82
CA GLY A 215 22.77 7.88 -2.50
C GLY A 215 23.19 9.22 -1.87
N ARG A 216 23.92 10.08 -2.60
CA ARG A 216 24.29 11.43 -2.14
C ARG A 216 23.02 12.26 -2.01
N PRO A 217 22.89 13.09 -0.96
CA PRO A 217 21.74 13.97 -0.85
C PRO A 217 21.47 14.73 -2.16
N GLN A 218 20.23 15.10 -2.45
CA GLN A 218 19.85 15.87 -3.64
C GLN A 218 19.11 17.13 -3.22
N LYS A 219 19.27 18.22 -3.97
CA LYS A 219 18.59 19.48 -3.63
C LYS A 219 17.12 19.38 -4.02
N LEU A 220 16.24 19.93 -3.19
CA LEU A 220 14.85 20.24 -3.52
C LEU A 220 14.69 21.76 -3.59
N PRO A 221 14.97 22.40 -4.75
CA PRO A 221 15.03 23.85 -4.83
C PRO A 221 13.72 24.55 -4.48
N ALA A 222 12.57 23.91 -4.77
CA ALA A 222 11.25 24.44 -4.46
C ALA A 222 10.96 24.47 -2.94
N LEU A 223 11.53 23.53 -2.18
CA LEU A 223 11.38 23.45 -0.73
C LEU A 223 12.55 24.10 0.02
N GLN A 224 13.59 24.58 -0.68
CA GLN A 224 14.79 25.14 -0.07
C GLN A 224 15.42 24.22 1.01
N THR A 225 15.49 22.92 0.71
CA THR A 225 16.11 21.89 1.56
C THR A 225 16.88 20.87 0.71
N ASP A 226 17.66 20.03 1.38
CA ASP A 226 18.20 18.80 0.81
C ASP A 226 17.26 17.62 1.11
N ALA A 227 17.32 16.58 0.28
CA ALA A 227 16.56 15.35 0.43
C ALA A 227 17.44 14.13 0.26
N GLN A 228 17.09 13.05 0.96
CA GLN A 228 17.77 11.76 0.87
C GLN A 228 17.21 10.98 -0.32
N PRO A 229 18.03 10.57 -1.29
CA PRO A 229 17.60 9.65 -2.34
C PRO A 229 17.27 8.29 -1.74
N LEU A 230 16.11 7.74 -2.11
CA LEU A 230 15.67 6.41 -1.73
C LEU A 230 15.19 5.62 -2.96
N HIS A 231 15.63 4.37 -3.03
CA HIS A 231 15.15 3.43 -4.04
C HIS A 231 13.66 3.18 -3.89
N PHE A 232 12.99 2.89 -5.01
CA PHE A 232 11.56 2.55 -5.11
C PHE A 232 10.60 3.68 -4.73
N LEU A 233 11.12 4.83 -4.31
CA LEU A 233 10.32 5.98 -3.94
C LEU A 233 9.63 6.59 -5.17
N ASP A 234 10.21 6.46 -6.37
CA ASP A 234 9.61 6.90 -7.63
C ASP A 234 8.26 6.22 -7.90
N PHE A 235 8.16 4.92 -7.62
CA PHE A 235 6.91 4.18 -7.71
C PHE A 235 5.92 4.62 -6.64
N LEU A 236 6.39 4.83 -5.40
CA LEU A 236 5.53 5.18 -4.29
C LEU A 236 4.83 6.53 -4.51
N ILE A 237 5.56 7.54 -4.97
CA ILE A 237 5.05 8.92 -5.08
C ILE A 237 4.52 9.28 -6.47
N ARG A 238 4.51 8.33 -7.41
CA ARG A 238 3.88 8.50 -8.72
C ARG A 238 2.36 8.58 -8.56
N ASP A 239 1.76 9.56 -9.23
CA ASP A 239 0.32 9.83 -9.26
C ASP A 239 -0.32 9.84 -7.86
N PRO A 240 0.11 10.76 -6.97
CA PRO A 240 -0.37 10.78 -5.59
C PRO A 240 -1.85 11.20 -5.52
N GLU A 241 -2.56 10.65 -4.54
CA GLU A 241 -3.97 10.96 -4.28
C GLU A 241 -4.10 12.11 -3.26
N PRO A 242 -5.11 12.98 -3.42
CA PRO A 242 -5.41 13.99 -2.42
C PRO A 242 -6.00 13.34 -1.15
N ALA A 243 -5.61 13.84 0.02
CA ALA A 243 -6.08 13.34 1.30
C ALA A 243 -6.19 14.45 2.34
N VAL A 244 -6.88 14.14 3.45
CA VAL A 244 -6.97 15.02 4.61
C VAL A 244 -6.34 14.36 5.83
N VAL A 245 -5.35 15.03 6.41
CA VAL A 245 -4.88 14.69 7.76
C VAL A 245 -5.88 15.25 8.77
N LEU A 246 -6.45 14.36 9.61
CA LEU A 246 -7.52 14.68 10.56
C LEU A 246 -7.00 15.43 11.80
N HIS A 247 -6.49 16.65 11.60
CA HIS A 247 -6.01 17.55 12.65
C HIS A 247 -6.55 18.96 12.44
N GLY A 248 -6.95 19.64 13.51
CA GLY A 248 -7.56 20.97 13.44
C GLY A 248 -8.83 20.96 12.59
N ALA A 249 -8.87 21.80 11.56
CA ALA A 249 -9.95 21.84 10.57
C ALA A 249 -9.77 20.82 9.44
N GLY A 250 -8.74 19.98 9.48
CA GLY A 250 -8.34 19.13 8.37
C GLY A 250 -7.27 19.82 7.53
N ILE A 251 -6.21 19.08 7.20
CA ILE A 251 -5.06 19.58 6.44
C ILE A 251 -5.05 18.89 5.08
N TYR A 252 -5.18 19.66 4.00
CA TYR A 252 -5.10 19.15 2.63
C TYR A 252 -3.66 18.74 2.30
N VAL A 253 -3.47 17.47 1.93
CA VAL A 253 -2.16 16.91 1.57
C VAL A 253 -2.29 16.04 0.33
N HIS A 254 -1.15 15.66 -0.23
CA HIS A 254 -1.06 14.57 -1.22
C HIS A 254 -0.34 13.39 -0.56
N VAL A 255 -0.85 12.18 -0.77
CA VAL A 255 -0.28 10.93 -0.25
C VAL A 255 -0.09 9.92 -1.40
N PRO A 256 0.76 8.90 -1.27
CA PRO A 256 0.80 7.80 -2.22
C PRO A 256 -0.59 7.18 -2.43
N ALA A 257 -0.89 6.74 -3.66
CA ALA A 257 -2.05 5.90 -3.89
C ALA A 257 -1.98 4.66 -2.96
N PRO A 258 -3.08 4.24 -2.29
CA PRO A 258 -3.01 3.19 -1.28
C PRO A 258 -2.46 1.86 -1.83
N ALA A 259 -2.76 1.53 -3.10
CA ALA A 259 -2.23 0.34 -3.77
C ALA A 259 -0.70 0.39 -3.95
N ARG A 260 -0.16 1.54 -4.39
CA ARG A 260 1.29 1.76 -4.49
C ARG A 260 1.96 1.69 -3.12
N TYR A 261 1.33 2.26 -2.09
CA TYR A 261 1.82 2.18 -0.71
C TYR A 261 1.93 0.72 -0.25
N ALA A 262 0.88 -0.07 -0.43
CA ALA A 262 0.83 -1.45 0.02
C ALA A 262 1.89 -2.33 -0.69
N VAL A 263 2.00 -2.22 -2.02
CA VAL A 263 3.01 -2.93 -2.81
C VAL A 263 4.43 -2.50 -2.42
N HIS A 264 4.66 -1.19 -2.25
CA HIS A 264 5.94 -0.67 -1.81
C HIS A 264 6.33 -1.21 -0.41
N LYS A 265 5.36 -1.40 0.49
CA LYS A 265 5.59 -1.98 1.82
C LYS A 265 6.07 -3.43 1.76
N LEU A 266 5.54 -4.25 0.86
CA LEU A 266 6.07 -5.60 0.61
C LEU A 266 7.56 -5.54 0.25
N ILE A 267 7.93 -4.64 -0.67
CA ILE A 267 9.30 -4.49 -1.16
C ILE A 267 10.26 -4.05 -0.05
N ILE A 268 9.93 -2.96 0.67
CA ILE A 268 10.84 -2.42 1.68
C ILE A 268 10.96 -3.33 2.91
N SER A 269 9.92 -4.10 3.25
CA SER A 269 9.98 -5.07 4.36
C SER A 269 11.12 -6.08 4.17
N ARG A 270 11.45 -6.42 2.93
CA ARG A 270 12.54 -7.33 2.55
C ARG A 270 13.92 -6.67 2.53
N ARG A 271 13.98 -5.34 2.64
CA ARG A 271 15.24 -4.55 2.71
C ARG A 271 15.57 -4.08 4.12
N ARG A 272 14.63 -4.20 5.06
CA ARG A 272 14.88 -3.97 6.49
C ARG A 272 15.68 -5.18 7.05
N PRO A 273 16.66 -4.96 7.94
CA PRO A 273 17.30 -6.06 8.65
C PRO A 273 16.27 -6.90 9.43
N GLU A 274 16.51 -8.20 9.58
CA GLU A 274 15.60 -9.11 10.30
C GLU A 274 15.54 -8.80 11.80
N GLY A 275 14.39 -9.03 12.44
CA GLY A 275 14.20 -8.80 13.88
C GLY A 275 13.87 -7.36 14.30
N PHE A 276 13.67 -6.44 13.33
CA PHE A 276 13.28 -5.06 13.62
C PHE A 276 11.77 -4.86 13.57
N ALA A 277 11.19 -4.27 14.61
CA ALA A 277 9.78 -3.87 14.68
C ALA A 277 9.29 -3.04 13.48
N LYS A 278 10.20 -2.37 12.74
CA LYS A 278 9.88 -1.65 11.50
C LYS A 278 9.49 -2.60 10.35
N ARG A 279 10.08 -3.79 10.23
CA ARG A 279 9.72 -4.80 9.23
C ARG A 279 8.30 -5.32 9.47
N ASP A 280 8.01 -5.70 10.71
CA ASP A 280 6.68 -6.22 11.08
C ASP A 280 5.61 -5.14 10.92
N LYS A 281 5.92 -3.89 11.26
CA LYS A 281 5.07 -2.74 10.97
C LYS A 281 4.82 -2.57 9.47
N ASP A 282 5.86 -2.66 8.65
CA ASP A 282 5.73 -2.53 7.19
C ASP A 282 4.83 -3.65 6.62
N LEU A 283 5.00 -4.90 7.06
CA LEU A 283 4.18 -6.04 6.64
C LEU A 283 2.72 -5.90 7.09
N HIS A 284 2.48 -5.53 8.35
CA HIS A 284 1.14 -5.37 8.88
C HIS A 284 0.37 -4.23 8.18
N GLN A 285 1.05 -3.11 7.89
CA GLN A 285 0.46 -2.04 7.09
C GLN A 285 0.13 -2.50 5.66
N ALA A 286 1.00 -3.30 5.03
CA ALA A 286 0.74 -3.88 3.71
C ALA A 286 -0.49 -4.80 3.76
N GLU A 287 -0.53 -5.72 4.73
CA GLU A 287 -1.61 -6.70 4.89
C GLU A 287 -2.99 -6.07 5.00
N VAL A 288 -3.14 -5.08 5.90
CA VAL A 288 -4.41 -4.37 6.11
C VAL A 288 -4.88 -3.67 4.83
N LEU A 289 -3.97 -3.03 4.10
CA LEU A 289 -4.34 -2.32 2.87
C LEU A 289 -4.63 -3.30 1.73
N LEU A 290 -3.83 -4.35 1.56
CA LEU A 290 -4.02 -5.33 0.49
C LEU A 290 -5.37 -6.04 0.62
N ALA A 291 -5.74 -6.47 1.83
CA ALA A 291 -7.04 -7.07 2.09
C ALA A 291 -8.19 -6.12 1.75
N ALA A 292 -8.09 -4.85 2.17
CA ALA A 292 -9.11 -3.85 1.88
C ALA A 292 -9.20 -3.48 0.39
N LEU A 293 -8.06 -3.36 -0.29
CA LEU A 293 -8.00 -2.98 -1.70
C LEU A 293 -8.51 -4.07 -2.61
N ALA A 294 -8.24 -5.33 -2.29
CA ALA A 294 -8.77 -6.45 -3.05
C ALA A 294 -10.31 -6.50 -3.07
N GLU A 295 -10.97 -6.03 -2.00
CA GLU A 295 -12.43 -5.93 -1.98
C GLU A 295 -12.91 -4.62 -2.64
N LYS A 296 -12.30 -3.48 -2.28
CA LYS A 296 -12.87 -2.15 -2.59
C LYS A 296 -12.35 -1.51 -3.87
N ARG A 297 -11.10 -1.83 -4.25
CA ARG A 297 -10.40 -1.25 -5.41
C ARG A 297 -9.52 -2.32 -6.11
N PRO A 298 -10.09 -3.45 -6.54
CA PRO A 298 -9.32 -4.58 -7.10
C PRO A 298 -8.51 -4.20 -8.35
N HIS A 299 -9.07 -3.32 -9.19
CA HIS A 299 -8.39 -2.82 -10.38
C HIS A 299 -7.15 -1.96 -10.06
N ASP A 300 -7.23 -1.11 -9.04
CA ASP A 300 -6.10 -0.28 -8.60
C ASP A 300 -4.97 -1.17 -8.04
N LEU A 301 -5.34 -2.17 -7.24
CA LEU A 301 -4.40 -3.16 -6.71
C LEU A 301 -3.68 -3.90 -7.84
N LYS A 302 -4.44 -4.44 -8.80
CA LYS A 302 -3.88 -5.16 -9.95
C LYS A 302 -2.96 -4.27 -10.79
N SER A 303 -3.39 -3.05 -11.11
CA SER A 303 -2.60 -2.11 -11.91
C SER A 303 -1.28 -1.72 -11.22
N ALA A 304 -1.33 -1.42 -9.92
CA ALA A 304 -0.12 -1.10 -9.15
C ALA A 304 0.83 -2.31 -9.01
N TRP A 305 0.27 -3.52 -8.88
CA TRP A 305 1.05 -4.76 -8.86
C TRP A 305 1.75 -5.02 -10.20
N GLU A 306 1.02 -4.92 -11.31
CA GLU A 306 1.54 -5.14 -12.67
C GLU A 306 2.67 -4.14 -12.99
N GLU A 307 2.47 -2.83 -12.73
CA GLU A 307 3.51 -1.84 -12.93
C GLU A 307 4.76 -2.19 -12.11
N ALA A 308 4.61 -2.54 -10.83
CA ALA A 308 5.75 -2.89 -9.98
C ALA A 308 6.44 -4.18 -10.44
N TYR A 309 5.68 -5.16 -10.93
CA TYR A 309 6.19 -6.42 -11.47
C TYR A 309 7.03 -6.21 -12.73
N GLU A 310 6.64 -5.27 -13.59
CA GLU A 310 7.33 -4.92 -14.83
C GLU A 310 8.65 -4.16 -14.62
N ARG A 311 8.87 -3.58 -13.43
CA ARG A 311 10.09 -2.81 -13.09
C ARG A 311 11.38 -3.65 -13.05
N GLY A 312 11.26 -4.98 -13.07
CA GLY A 312 12.39 -5.88 -13.29
C GLY A 312 12.51 -7.01 -12.25
N PRO A 313 13.49 -7.92 -12.43
CA PRO A 313 13.60 -9.14 -11.62
C PRO A 313 13.72 -8.89 -10.12
N LYS A 314 14.42 -7.83 -9.71
CA LYS A 314 14.60 -7.52 -8.28
C LYS A 314 13.31 -7.07 -7.61
N TRP A 315 12.48 -6.31 -8.32
CA TRP A 315 11.15 -5.91 -7.84
C TRP A 315 10.26 -7.13 -7.64
N ARG A 316 10.17 -7.98 -8.67
CA ARG A 316 9.41 -9.24 -8.63
C ARG A 316 9.81 -10.11 -7.45
N GLN A 317 11.11 -10.31 -7.26
CA GLN A 317 11.64 -11.06 -6.12
C GLN A 317 11.14 -10.48 -4.78
N LEU A 318 11.38 -9.17 -4.55
CA LEU A 318 11.06 -8.54 -3.26
C LEU A 318 9.55 -8.51 -2.97
N MET A 319 8.72 -8.25 -3.99
CA MET A 319 7.26 -8.25 -3.86
C MET A 319 6.73 -9.63 -3.50
N ILE A 320 7.17 -10.67 -4.21
CA ILE A 320 6.68 -12.04 -4.00
C ILE A 320 7.19 -12.60 -2.67
N GLU A 321 8.45 -12.36 -2.32
CA GLU A 321 8.97 -12.74 -0.99
C GLU A 321 8.21 -12.01 0.13
N GLY A 322 7.91 -10.72 -0.03
CA GLY A 322 7.10 -9.96 0.92
C GLY A 322 5.69 -10.50 1.04
N LEU A 323 5.05 -10.85 -0.08
CA LEU A 323 3.73 -11.48 -0.14
C LEU A 323 3.71 -12.83 0.60
N GLY A 324 4.79 -13.61 0.53
CA GLY A 324 4.92 -14.88 1.24
C GLY A 324 4.96 -14.76 2.77
N LEU A 325 5.24 -13.56 3.30
CA LEU A 325 5.28 -13.28 4.73
C LEU A 325 3.94 -12.78 5.31
N LEU A 326 2.92 -12.58 4.47
CA LEU A 326 1.59 -12.18 4.93
C LEU A 326 0.80 -13.38 5.45
N GLU A 327 -0.22 -13.10 6.25
CA GLU A 327 -1.21 -14.11 6.66
C GLU A 327 -1.88 -14.75 5.43
N PRO A 328 -2.23 -16.06 5.49
CA PRO A 328 -2.72 -16.81 4.32
C PRO A 328 -3.91 -16.18 3.63
N LEU A 329 -4.86 -15.63 4.42
CA LEU A 329 -6.06 -14.98 3.89
C LEU A 329 -5.69 -13.77 3.02
N ALA A 330 -4.87 -12.86 3.54
CA ALA A 330 -4.46 -11.67 2.81
C ALA A 330 -3.62 -12.02 1.58
N ARG A 331 -2.71 -13.00 1.70
CA ARG A 331 -1.91 -13.50 0.59
C ARG A 331 -2.79 -14.05 -0.54
N ASP A 332 -3.72 -14.94 -0.20
CA ASP A 332 -4.56 -15.62 -1.17
C ASP A 332 -5.52 -14.65 -1.88
N VAL A 333 -6.07 -13.67 -1.14
CA VAL A 333 -6.89 -12.59 -1.70
C VAL A 333 -6.12 -11.76 -2.73
N VAL A 334 -4.84 -11.45 -2.48
CA VAL A 334 -3.99 -10.76 -3.45
C VAL A 334 -3.72 -11.64 -4.66
N LEU A 335 -3.37 -12.91 -4.46
CA LEU A 335 -3.11 -13.87 -5.53
C LEU A 335 -4.31 -14.03 -6.48
N ASP A 336 -5.52 -14.11 -5.92
CA ASP A 336 -6.76 -14.12 -6.70
C ASP A 336 -6.90 -12.85 -7.56
N ASN A 337 -6.74 -11.68 -6.95
CA ASN A 337 -6.88 -10.38 -7.62
C ASN A 337 -5.90 -10.19 -8.78
N ILE A 338 -4.67 -10.70 -8.65
CA ILE A 338 -3.66 -10.63 -9.70
C ILE A 338 -3.71 -11.83 -10.67
N GLY A 339 -4.61 -12.80 -10.44
CA GLY A 339 -4.76 -14.00 -11.25
C GLY A 339 -3.54 -14.92 -11.23
N ALA A 340 -2.81 -14.97 -10.12
CA ALA A 340 -1.59 -15.75 -10.00
C ALA A 340 -1.77 -16.98 -9.10
N PRO A 341 -1.13 -18.12 -9.44
CA PRO A 341 -1.20 -19.32 -8.62
C PRO A 341 -0.32 -19.18 -7.38
N ARG A 342 -0.62 -19.96 -6.33
CA ARG A 342 0.19 -19.95 -5.10
C ARG A 342 1.66 -20.27 -5.35
N SER A 343 1.96 -21.15 -6.31
CA SER A 343 3.32 -21.58 -6.68
C SER A 343 4.30 -20.45 -7.02
N ILE A 344 3.84 -19.21 -7.28
CA ILE A 344 4.77 -18.08 -7.42
C ILE A 344 5.49 -17.76 -6.11
N VAL A 345 4.89 -18.05 -4.96
CA VAL A 345 5.39 -17.70 -3.63
C VAL A 345 6.53 -18.66 -3.22
N PRO A 346 7.76 -18.18 -2.99
CA PRO A 346 8.88 -19.04 -2.64
C PRO A 346 8.62 -19.88 -1.38
N GLY A 347 8.92 -21.18 -1.48
CA GLY A 347 8.81 -22.11 -0.36
C GLY A 347 7.39 -22.50 0.03
N ILE A 348 6.35 -22.00 -0.67
CA ILE A 348 4.99 -22.45 -0.40
C ILE A 348 4.82 -23.89 -0.86
N ASP A 349 4.31 -24.71 0.05
CA ASP A 349 3.92 -26.07 -0.24
C ASP A 349 2.76 -26.48 0.65
N LEU A 350 1.91 -27.38 0.17
CA LEU A 350 0.86 -27.98 0.96
C LEU A 350 1.32 -29.35 1.46
N SER A 351 1.55 -29.43 2.76
CA SER A 351 1.99 -30.64 3.45
C SER A 351 0.89 -31.19 4.36
N PHE A 352 0.91 -32.49 4.59
CA PHE A 352 -0.06 -33.21 5.41
C PHE A 352 0.68 -34.08 6.42
N ASP A 353 0.39 -33.90 7.71
CA ASP A 353 0.96 -34.69 8.81
C ASP A 353 -0.09 -35.69 9.32
N ASN A 354 -0.55 -36.56 8.42
CA ASN A 354 -1.66 -37.50 8.62
C ASN A 354 -2.87 -36.90 9.38
N PRO A 355 -3.42 -35.74 8.95
CA PRO A 355 -4.48 -35.05 9.67
C PRO A 355 -5.76 -35.90 9.76
N PRO A 356 -6.54 -35.80 10.85
CA PRO A 356 -7.83 -36.49 10.93
C PRO A 356 -8.75 -36.00 9.81
N ALA A 357 -9.50 -36.92 9.21
CA ALA A 357 -10.52 -36.62 8.22
C ALA A 357 -11.91 -36.72 8.86
N ARG A 358 -12.84 -35.84 8.44
CA ARG A 358 -14.22 -35.81 8.96
C ARG A 358 -15.21 -35.58 7.82
N TYR A 359 -16.30 -36.33 7.83
CA TYR A 359 -17.42 -36.07 6.92
C TYR A 359 -18.29 -34.94 7.47
N ASP A 360 -18.55 -33.92 6.66
CA ASP A 360 -19.46 -32.82 6.96
C ASP A 360 -20.77 -33.01 6.19
N PHE A 361 -21.82 -33.41 6.91
CA PHE A 361 -23.14 -33.71 6.33
C PHE A 361 -23.83 -32.49 5.73
N SER A 362 -23.57 -31.30 6.26
CA SER A 362 -24.25 -30.10 5.80
C SER A 362 -23.76 -29.68 4.40
N ARG A 363 -22.54 -30.07 4.07
CA ARG A 363 -21.85 -29.69 2.83
C ARG A 363 -21.54 -30.86 1.91
N ASP A 364 -21.86 -32.09 2.31
CA ASP A 364 -21.54 -33.33 1.60
C ASP A 364 -20.08 -33.39 1.12
N ILE A 365 -19.16 -33.16 2.05
CA ILE A 365 -17.70 -33.15 1.81
C ILE A 365 -16.97 -33.96 2.88
N VAL A 366 -15.81 -34.53 2.50
CA VAL A 366 -14.81 -34.99 3.46
C VAL A 366 -13.79 -33.88 3.67
N THR A 367 -13.64 -33.44 4.92
CA THR A 367 -12.72 -32.37 5.33
C THR A 367 -11.46 -32.94 5.96
N PHE A 368 -10.33 -32.27 5.72
CA PHE A 368 -9.01 -32.59 6.29
C PHE A 368 -8.15 -31.31 6.30
N VAL A 369 -7.08 -31.29 7.10
CA VAL A 369 -6.29 -30.05 7.31
C VAL A 369 -4.88 -30.20 6.78
N GLY A 370 -4.51 -29.40 5.78
CA GLY A 370 -3.13 -29.26 5.34
C GLY A 370 -2.40 -28.14 6.08
N LYS A 371 -1.08 -28.06 5.89
CA LYS A 371 -0.26 -26.93 6.35
C LYS A 371 0.55 -26.36 5.20
N ALA A 372 0.52 -25.04 5.06
CA ALA A 372 1.32 -24.29 4.10
C ALA A 372 1.97 -23.07 4.76
N LEU A 373 3.31 -22.97 4.66
CA LEU A 373 4.11 -21.92 5.31
C LEU A 373 3.82 -21.77 6.82
N GLY A 374 3.56 -22.89 7.50
CA GLY A 374 3.26 -22.92 8.95
C GLY A 374 1.80 -22.69 9.31
N SER A 375 0.96 -22.21 8.38
CA SER A 375 -0.46 -21.97 8.61
C SER A 375 -1.34 -23.14 8.16
N SER A 376 -2.45 -23.35 8.85
CA SER A 376 -3.45 -24.36 8.50
C SER A 376 -4.20 -23.98 7.21
N VAL A 377 -4.45 -24.96 6.35
CA VAL A 377 -5.27 -24.85 5.15
C VAL A 377 -6.43 -25.82 5.27
N ASN A 378 -7.66 -25.33 5.15
CA ASN A 378 -8.86 -26.16 5.21
C ASN A 378 -9.07 -26.85 3.87
N CYS A 379 -8.81 -28.16 3.81
CA CYS A 379 -9.00 -28.95 2.62
C CYS A 379 -10.31 -29.74 2.67
N ALA A 380 -10.94 -29.89 1.53
CA ALA A 380 -12.15 -30.67 1.36
C ALA A 380 -12.15 -31.41 0.03
N ILE A 381 -12.85 -32.53 -0.04
CA ILE A 381 -13.18 -33.24 -1.27
C ILE A 381 -14.69 -33.49 -1.29
N SER A 382 -15.34 -33.20 -2.43
CA SER A 382 -16.79 -33.36 -2.57
C SER A 382 -17.21 -34.83 -2.60
N ARG A 383 -18.45 -35.09 -2.19
CA ARG A 383 -19.08 -36.42 -2.28
C ARG A 383 -19.02 -36.97 -3.70
N GLU A 384 -19.33 -36.15 -4.71
CA GLU A 384 -19.28 -36.56 -6.12
C GLU A 384 -17.88 -37.01 -6.52
N ALA A 385 -16.85 -36.24 -6.14
CA ALA A 385 -15.46 -36.61 -6.44
C ALA A 385 -15.08 -37.94 -5.77
N MET A 386 -15.54 -38.16 -4.54
CA MET A 386 -15.35 -39.41 -3.79
C MET A 386 -16.02 -40.60 -4.50
N ASP A 387 -17.29 -40.44 -4.88
CA ASP A 387 -18.10 -41.48 -5.50
C ASP A 387 -17.53 -41.83 -6.90
N ASP A 388 -17.21 -40.83 -7.73
CA ASP A 388 -16.75 -41.00 -9.12
C ASP A 388 -15.33 -41.57 -9.26
N HIS A 389 -14.42 -41.26 -8.32
CA HIS A 389 -12.99 -41.48 -8.52
C HIS A 389 -12.27 -42.28 -7.42
N PHE A 390 -12.92 -42.48 -6.27
CA PHE A 390 -12.30 -43.11 -5.11
C PHE A 390 -13.08 -44.32 -4.58
N GLY A 391 -14.11 -44.76 -5.31
CA GLY A 391 -14.81 -46.01 -5.07
C GLY A 391 -15.72 -45.96 -3.85
N SER A 392 -16.36 -44.81 -3.61
CA SER A 392 -17.35 -44.66 -2.54
C SER A 392 -18.80 -44.61 -3.01
N ASP A 393 -19.05 -44.83 -4.30
CA ASP A 393 -20.39 -44.85 -4.85
C ASP A 393 -21.30 -45.86 -4.11
N GLY A 394 -22.51 -45.43 -3.79
CA GLY A 394 -23.47 -46.20 -2.99
C GLY A 394 -23.10 -46.42 -1.50
N LEU A 395 -21.96 -45.92 -1.01
CA LEU A 395 -21.57 -46.09 0.39
C LEU A 395 -22.24 -45.07 1.31
N GLY A 396 -22.39 -45.45 2.58
CA GLY A 396 -22.77 -44.54 3.67
C GLY A 396 -21.61 -43.64 4.12
N GLN A 397 -21.83 -42.87 5.19
CA GLN A 397 -20.83 -41.95 5.75
C GLN A 397 -19.51 -42.64 6.12
N GLU A 398 -19.58 -43.73 6.90
CA GLU A 398 -18.40 -44.47 7.34
C GLU A 398 -17.63 -45.04 6.15
N GLY A 399 -18.34 -45.63 5.18
CA GLY A 399 -17.73 -46.14 3.95
C GLY A 399 -17.04 -45.07 3.10
N ARG A 400 -17.58 -43.84 3.06
CA ARG A 400 -16.90 -42.70 2.40
C ARG A 400 -15.62 -42.29 3.12
N LEU A 401 -15.64 -42.28 4.46
CA LEU A 401 -14.45 -41.95 5.24
C LEU A 401 -13.38 -43.05 5.10
N GLU A 402 -13.76 -44.32 5.08
CA GLU A 402 -12.86 -45.44 4.80
C GLU A 402 -12.28 -45.36 3.38
N ALA A 403 -13.10 -45.04 2.37
CA ALA A 403 -12.65 -44.83 1.00
C ALA A 403 -11.65 -43.66 0.92
N PHE A 404 -11.87 -42.58 1.67
CA PHE A 404 -10.92 -41.48 1.79
C PHE A 404 -9.59 -41.98 2.38
N LEU A 405 -9.63 -42.69 3.51
CA LEU A 405 -8.44 -43.20 4.18
C LEU A 405 -7.64 -44.16 3.29
N LYS A 406 -8.32 -45.05 2.55
CA LYS A 406 -7.71 -45.96 1.57
C LYS A 406 -7.02 -45.23 0.42
N ASN A 407 -7.54 -44.09 0.00
CA ASN A 407 -7.03 -43.30 -1.11
C ASN A 407 -6.25 -42.05 -0.68
N ARG A 408 -5.94 -41.91 0.61
CA ARG A 408 -5.43 -40.70 1.23
C ARG A 408 -4.26 -40.08 0.49
N SER A 409 -3.21 -40.85 0.21
CA SER A 409 -2.01 -40.35 -0.46
C SER A 409 -2.30 -39.79 -1.86
N ARG A 410 -3.26 -40.37 -2.59
CA ARG A 410 -3.66 -39.88 -3.91
C ARG A 410 -4.47 -38.59 -3.79
N ILE A 411 -5.39 -38.52 -2.83
CA ILE A 411 -6.20 -37.31 -2.56
C ILE A 411 -5.31 -36.15 -2.12
N GLU A 412 -4.37 -36.40 -1.21
CA GLU A 412 -3.40 -35.39 -0.74
C GLU A 412 -2.47 -34.90 -1.87
N ALA A 413 -2.05 -35.79 -2.79
CA ALA A 413 -1.27 -35.39 -3.96
C ALA A 413 -2.06 -34.49 -4.92
N ILE A 414 -3.34 -34.81 -5.16
CA ILE A 414 -4.26 -33.95 -5.94
C ILE A 414 -4.48 -32.62 -5.23
N ALA A 415 -4.69 -32.65 -3.92
CA ALA A 415 -4.87 -31.46 -3.10
C ALA A 415 -3.68 -30.50 -3.23
N ARG A 416 -2.47 -31.03 -3.05
CA ARG A 416 -1.21 -30.28 -3.18
C ARG A 416 -1.05 -29.69 -4.58
N ALA A 417 -1.28 -30.49 -5.63
CA ALA A 417 -1.18 -30.00 -7.00
C ALA A 417 -2.18 -28.88 -7.28
N LYS A 418 -3.46 -29.07 -6.92
CA LYS A 418 -4.50 -28.04 -7.08
C LYS A 418 -4.14 -26.77 -6.31
N TYR A 419 -3.78 -26.89 -5.03
CA TYR A 419 -3.43 -25.75 -4.17
C TYR A 419 -2.33 -24.86 -4.76
N LEU A 420 -1.31 -25.48 -5.37
CA LEU A 420 -0.15 -24.79 -5.91
C LEU A 420 -0.37 -24.15 -7.28
N SER A 421 -1.11 -24.82 -8.18
CA SER A 421 -1.20 -24.41 -9.59
C SER A 421 -2.55 -23.84 -10.02
N ALA A 422 -3.63 -24.11 -9.28
CA ALA A 422 -4.93 -23.54 -9.62
C ALA A 422 -5.00 -22.07 -9.15
N PRO A 423 -5.83 -21.24 -9.81
CA PRO A 423 -6.27 -19.97 -9.25
C PRO A 423 -6.84 -20.16 -7.85
N VAL A 424 -6.70 -19.14 -7.01
CA VAL A 424 -7.28 -19.14 -5.67
C VAL A 424 -8.80 -19.01 -5.80
N GLU A 425 -9.54 -20.09 -5.51
CA GLU A 425 -11.01 -20.05 -5.52
C GLU A 425 -11.59 -19.46 -4.22
N GLU A 426 -11.04 -19.90 -3.09
CA GLU A 426 -11.42 -19.42 -1.77
C GLU A 426 -10.15 -19.26 -0.91
N PRO A 427 -9.93 -18.10 -0.29
CA PRO A 427 -8.75 -17.86 0.52
C PRO A 427 -8.64 -18.78 1.73
N GLY A 428 -7.46 -19.34 1.98
CA GLY A 428 -7.19 -20.22 3.11
C GLY A 428 -7.85 -21.61 3.04
N SER A 429 -8.56 -21.92 1.95
CA SER A 429 -9.21 -23.21 1.75
C SER A 429 -8.86 -23.84 0.39
N LEU A 430 -9.26 -25.10 0.26
CA LEU A 430 -9.15 -25.88 -0.96
C LEU A 430 -10.30 -26.88 -1.03
N LEU A 431 -11.09 -26.85 -2.10
CA LEU A 431 -12.09 -27.87 -2.40
C LEU A 431 -11.70 -28.66 -3.66
N ILE A 432 -11.66 -29.98 -3.58
CA ILE A 432 -11.48 -30.89 -4.70
C ILE A 432 -12.87 -31.33 -5.20
N ARG A 433 -13.18 -31.03 -6.46
CA ARG A 433 -14.38 -31.47 -7.17
C ARG A 433 -14.05 -32.56 -8.18
N THR A 434 -15.05 -33.25 -8.72
CA THR A 434 -14.87 -34.31 -9.74
C THR A 434 -14.00 -33.83 -10.91
N SER A 435 -14.25 -32.60 -11.43
CA SER A 435 -13.49 -32.03 -12.54
C SER A 435 -12.00 -31.84 -12.27
N ASP A 436 -11.61 -31.73 -11.00
CA ASP A 436 -10.21 -31.52 -10.59
C ASP A 436 -9.40 -32.82 -10.64
N VAL A 437 -10.03 -33.95 -10.35
CA VAL A 437 -9.33 -35.22 -10.11
C VAL A 437 -8.56 -35.67 -11.34
N GLY A 438 -9.18 -35.65 -12.51
CA GLY A 438 -8.54 -36.04 -13.77
C GLY A 438 -7.35 -35.14 -14.12
N HIS A 439 -7.57 -33.83 -14.07
CA HIS A 439 -6.58 -32.81 -14.44
C HIS A 439 -5.33 -32.87 -13.54
N PHE A 440 -5.52 -32.84 -12.21
CA PHE A 440 -4.39 -32.81 -11.29
C PHE A 440 -3.76 -34.18 -11.05
N SER A 441 -4.46 -35.30 -11.30
CA SER A 441 -3.83 -36.62 -11.31
C SER A 441 -2.74 -36.73 -12.39
N GLN A 442 -2.98 -36.18 -13.58
CA GLN A 442 -1.98 -36.15 -14.65
C GLN A 442 -0.80 -35.24 -14.30
N HIS A 443 -1.08 -34.08 -13.67
CA HIS A 443 -0.04 -33.17 -13.20
C HIS A 443 0.88 -33.81 -12.14
N VAL A 444 0.32 -34.63 -11.24
CA VAL A 444 1.09 -35.40 -10.25
C VAL A 444 1.97 -36.47 -10.93
N LEU A 445 1.46 -37.15 -11.96
CA LEU A 445 2.22 -38.16 -12.70
C LEU A 445 3.35 -37.54 -13.53
N ALA A 446 3.12 -36.39 -14.15
CA ALA A 446 4.11 -35.68 -14.96
C ALA A 446 5.28 -35.13 -14.13
N ASN A 447 5.04 -34.80 -12.86
CA ASN A 447 6.02 -34.20 -11.95
C ASN A 447 6.63 -35.19 -10.94
N LYS A 448 6.42 -36.51 -11.11
CA LYS A 448 7.19 -37.50 -10.34
C LYS A 448 8.68 -37.40 -10.73
N PRO A 449 9.61 -37.27 -9.77
CA PRO A 449 11.03 -37.38 -10.09
C PRO A 449 11.26 -38.75 -10.75
N ARG A 450 11.90 -38.77 -11.92
CA ARG A 450 12.33 -40.03 -12.55
C ARG A 450 13.25 -40.71 -11.55
N GLU A 451 12.80 -41.83 -10.98
CA GLU A 451 13.66 -42.69 -10.18
C GLU A 451 14.92 -42.97 -11.00
N SER A 452 16.08 -42.68 -10.40
CA SER A 452 17.38 -43.02 -10.96
C SER A 452 17.41 -44.51 -11.27
N GLY A 453 17.26 -44.85 -12.54
CA GLY A 453 17.31 -46.23 -13.02
C GLY A 453 18.59 -46.90 -12.51
N LYS A 454 18.41 -48.04 -11.85
CA LYS A 454 19.50 -48.97 -11.51
C LYS A 454 20.39 -49.14 -12.75
N ARG A 455 21.67 -48.73 -12.63
CA ARG A 455 22.69 -49.10 -13.62
C ARG A 455 22.72 -50.64 -13.71
N PRO A 456 22.61 -51.25 -14.90
CA PRO A 456 22.82 -52.68 -15.03
C PRO A 456 24.28 -52.98 -14.69
N ALA A 457 24.49 -54.02 -13.89
CA ALA A 457 25.80 -54.50 -13.50
C ALA A 457 26.64 -54.85 -14.75
N SER A 458 27.85 -54.30 -14.81
CA SER A 458 28.84 -54.62 -15.83
C SER A 458 29.24 -56.10 -15.71
N PRO A 459 29.31 -56.88 -16.80
CA PRO A 459 29.78 -58.25 -16.72
C PRO A 459 31.30 -58.25 -16.48
N LYS A 460 31.72 -59.03 -15.47
CA LYS A 460 33.14 -59.33 -15.21
C LYS A 460 33.74 -60.00 -16.44
N ARG A 461 34.81 -59.43 -17.00
CA ARG A 461 35.70 -60.13 -17.93
C ARG A 461 36.62 -61.06 -17.12
N GLN A 462 36.64 -62.34 -17.52
CA GLN A 462 37.77 -63.25 -17.30
C GLN A 462 38.89 -62.92 -18.28
#